data_AF-A0A935B3L8-F1
#
_entry.id   AF-A0A935B3L8-F1
#
_cell.length_a   1.000
_cell.length_b   1.000
_cell.length_c   1.000
_cell.angle_alpha   90.00
_cell.angle_beta   90.00
_cell.angle_gamma   90.00
#
_symmetry.space_group_name_H-M   'P 1'
#
loop_
_entity.id
_entity.type
_entity.pdbx_description
1 polymer ?
#
loop_
_entity_poly.entity_id
_entity_poly.type
_entity_poly.pdbx_seq_one_letter_code
_entity_poly.pdbx_strand_id
1 'polypeptide(L)' 'MLDALGWESVTLDEVVARSGRPFAVVASSLASLESEGLVAATAGRFERCAGGSDR' A
#
# COMPACT_ATOMS: atom_id res chain seq x y z
N MET A 1 6.14 -1.40 -5.32
CA MET A 1 4.80 -1.27 -4.71
C MET A 1 4.87 -0.42 -3.47
N LEU A 2 5.63 -0.86 -2.46
CA LEU A 2 5.96 -0.06 -1.29
C LEU A 2 6.53 1.32 -1.71
N ASP A 3 7.48 1.38 -2.65
CA ASP A 3 8.06 2.65 -3.13
C ASP A 3 7.02 3.68 -3.60
N ALA A 4 6.01 3.24 -4.37
CA ALA A 4 4.92 4.09 -4.86
C ALA A 4 3.98 4.60 -3.75
N LEU A 5 3.90 3.87 -2.63
CA LEU A 5 3.13 4.24 -1.45
C LEU A 5 3.78 5.41 -0.70
N GLY A 6 5.10 5.51 -0.70
CA GLY A 6 5.81 6.50 0.14
C GLY A 6 5.59 6.24 1.64
N TRP A 7 5.83 7.25 2.48
CA TRP A 7 5.55 7.20 3.93
C TRP A 7 4.26 7.94 4.32
N GLU A 8 3.56 8.52 3.34
CA GLU A 8 2.31 9.24 3.52
C GLU A 8 1.10 8.34 3.18
N SER A 9 -0.08 8.69 3.71
CA SER A 9 -1.31 7.97 3.44
C SER A 9 -1.85 8.28 2.04
N VAL A 10 -1.95 7.27 1.19
CA VAL A 10 -2.30 7.42 -0.23
C VAL A 10 -3.54 6.62 -0.59
N THR A 11 -4.34 7.14 -1.51
CA THR A 11 -5.49 6.41 -2.06
C THR A 11 -5.05 5.36 -3.08
N LEU A 12 -5.92 4.39 -3.36
CA LEU A 12 -5.67 3.37 -4.38
C LEU A 12 -5.36 3.98 -5.75
N ASP A 13 -6.12 5.00 -6.15
CA ASP A 13 -5.97 5.69 -7.43
C ASP A 13 -4.60 6.38 -7.56
N GLU A 14 -4.13 7.03 -6.48
CA GLU A 14 -2.79 7.62 -6.44
C GLU A 14 -1.69 6.56 -6.58
N VAL A 15 -1.85 5.39 -5.95
CA VAL A 15 -0.87 4.29 -6.11
C VAL A 15 -0.89 3.75 -7.54
N VAL A 16 -2.05 3.65 -8.18
CA VAL A 16 -2.17 3.29 -9.60
C VAL A 16 -1.43 4.31 -10.47
N ALA A 17 -1.71 5.61 -10.28
CA ALA A 17 -1.08 6.69 -11.04
C ALA A 17 0.45 6.72 -10.86
N ARG A 18 0.95 6.57 -9.63
CA ARG A 18 2.38 6.58 -9.32
C ARG A 18 3.11 5.32 -9.77
N SER A 19 2.46 4.16 -9.71
CA SER A 19 3.09 2.89 -10.09
C SER A 19 3.10 2.66 -11.60
N GLY A 20 2.25 3.35 -12.36
CA GLY A 20 2.07 3.13 -13.80
C GLY A 20 1.55 1.73 -14.13
N ARG A 21 0.95 1.03 -13.15
CA ARG A 21 0.48 -0.35 -13.28
C ARG A 21 -1.04 -0.42 -13.38
N PRO A 22 -1.60 -1.47 -14.01
CA PRO A 22 -3.04 -1.67 -14.05
C PRO A 22 -3.64 -1.80 -12.64
N PHE A 23 -4.85 -1.26 -12.47
CA PHE A 23 -5.59 -1.29 -11.20
C PHE A 23 -5.62 -2.68 -10.55
N ALA A 24 -5.94 -3.74 -11.32
CA ALA A 24 -6.04 -5.10 -10.79
C ALA A 24 -4.71 -5.61 -10.19
N VAL A 25 -3.58 -5.25 -10.81
CA VAL A 25 -2.24 -5.61 -10.32
C VAL A 25 -1.92 -4.87 -9.03
N VAL A 26 -2.30 -3.59 -8.96
CA VAL A 26 -2.10 -2.74 -7.78
C VAL A 26 -2.94 -3.24 -6.60
N ALA A 27 -4.23 -3.46 -6.83
CA ALA A 27 -5.14 -3.98 -5.81
C ALA A 27 -4.68 -5.35 -5.26
N SER A 28 -4.29 -6.28 -6.15
CA SER A 28 -3.76 -7.57 -5.71
C SER A 28 -2.48 -7.43 -4.89
N SER A 29 -1.59 -6.51 -5.28
CA SER A 29 -0.33 -6.30 -4.56
C SER A 29 -0.55 -5.65 -3.18
N LEU A 30 -1.49 -4.70 -3.07
CA LEU A 30 -1.85 -4.10 -1.76
C LEU A 30 -2.49 -5.14 -0.83
N ALA A 31 -3.37 -5.99 -1.35
CA ALA A 31 -3.97 -7.06 -0.56
C ALA A 31 -2.93 -8.04 -0.01
N SER A 32 -1.91 -8.40 -0.81
CA SER A 32 -0.79 -9.22 -0.32
C SER A 32 -0.01 -8.49 0.78
N LEU A 33 0.36 -7.22 0.56
CA LEU A 33 1.11 -6.44 1.55
C LEU A 33 0.33 -6.21 2.84
N GLU A 34 -0.99 -6.06 2.76
CA GLU A 34 -1.89 -5.99 3.91
C GLU A 34 -1.91 -7.31 4.69
N SER A 35 -2.01 -8.44 3.98
CA SER A 35 -1.92 -9.77 4.60
C SER A 35 -0.56 -10.03 5.26
N GLU A 36 0.52 -9.43 4.75
CA GLU A 36 1.86 -9.51 5.33
C GLU A 36 2.06 -8.51 6.49
N GLY A 37 1.07 -7.66 6.77
CA GLY A 37 1.16 -6.62 7.81
C GLY A 37 2.10 -5.46 7.46
N LEU A 38 2.48 -5.33 6.19
CA LEU A 38 3.39 -4.28 5.70
C LEU A 38 2.64 -2.99 5.31
N VAL A 39 1.34 -3.10 5.04
CA VAL A 39 0.46 -1.98 4.71
C VAL A 39 -0.83 -2.10 5.51
N ALA A 40 -1.41 -0.98 5.93
CA ALA A 40 -2.73 -0.91 6.52
C ALA A 40 -3.67 -0.10 5.62
N ALA A 41 -4.91 -0.58 5.48
CA ALA A 41 -5.99 0.15 4.81
C ALA A 41 -6.87 0.85 5.86
N THR A 42 -6.83 2.18 5.89
CA THR A 42 -7.61 3.01 6.82
C THR A 42 -8.45 4.01 6.05
N ALA A 43 -9.78 3.94 6.20
CA ALA A 43 -10.73 4.90 5.59
C ALA A 43 -10.50 5.16 4.08
N GLY A 44 -10.19 4.10 3.32
CA GLY A 44 -9.95 4.18 1.86
C GLY A 44 -8.55 4.66 1.47
N ARG A 45 -7.63 4.79 2.43
CA ARG A 45 -6.22 5.10 2.21
C ARG A 45 -5.34 3.93 2.65
N PHE A 46 -4.16 3.85 2.07
CA PHE A 46 -3.13 2.86 2.35
C PHE A 46 -1.92 3.56 2.98
N GLU A 47 -1.40 2.96 4.04
CA GLU A 47 -0.26 3.45 4.81
C GLU A 47 0.75 2.33 5.00
N ARG A 48 2.04 2.63 4.94
CA ARG A 48 3.07 1.65 5.29
C ARG A 48 3.06 1.42 6.80
N CYS A 49 3.02 0.15 7.19
CA CYS A 49 3.38 -0.22 8.55
C CYS A 49 4.91 -0.12 8.64
N ALA A 50 5.42 0.85 9.41
CA ALA A 50 6.82 0.82 9.84
C ALA A 50 6.99 -0.49 10.60
N GLY A 51 7.67 -1.46 10.00
CA GLY A 51 7.73 -2.83 10.51
C GLY A 51 7.97 -2.84 12.01
N GLY A 52 7.15 -3.61 12.72
CA GLY A 52 7.35 -3.87 14.14
C GLY A 52 8.75 -4.45 14.35
N SER A 53 9.66 -3.61 14.82
CA SER A 53 10.84 -4.03 15.57
C SER A 53 10.56 -3.78 17.06
N ASP A 54 9.44 -4.32 17.54
CA ASP A 54 9.19 -4.54 18.97
C ASP A 54 8.13 -5.65 19.12
N ARG A 55 8.56 -6.91 18.92
CA ARG A 55 8.03 -8.09 19.59
C ARG A 55 8.87 -9.33 19.31
#